data_AF-A0A833TEY8-F1
#
_entry.id   AF-A0A833TEY8-F1
#
_cell.length_a   1.000
_cell.length_b   1.000
_cell.length_c   1.000
_cell.angle_alpha   90.00
_cell.angle_beta   90.00
_cell.angle_gamma   90.00
#
_symmetry.space_group_name_H-M   'P 1'
#
loop_
_entity.id
_entity.type
_entity.pdbx_description
1 polymer ?
#
loop_
_entity_poly.entity_id
_entity_poly.type
_entity_poly.pdbx_seq_one_letter_code
_entity_poly.pdbx_strand_id
1 'polypeptide(L)'
;MIFTYNVLKNVIDTGKPIIINDQSQIKKMDSDQIDAITFISELRNERDYYAFLELNPGKGIVFYSDGNTFDGFTVFEIPLSEFYFEVNTEKGVIDIEDGVGNQTDFLDLFTGPVIEDLTKKYRNATDEEIIQSNEYQMADRYISVYLGYSDGDEQKVNLTLLKFAMAIYIDQNESK
;
A
#
# COMPACT_ATOMS: atom_id res chain seq x y z
N MET A 1 -6.82 17.90 8.33
CA MET A 1 -5.52 17.72 9.02
C MET A 1 -4.58 17.02 8.06
N ILE A 2 -3.33 17.47 7.96
CA ILE A 2 -2.36 16.94 6.99
C ILE A 2 -1.47 15.90 7.68
N PHE A 3 -1.28 14.74 7.03
CA PHE A 3 -0.37 13.68 7.48
C PHE A 3 0.76 13.49 6.47
N THR A 4 1.93 14.04 6.77
CA THR A 4 3.14 13.86 5.96
C THR A 4 3.75 12.48 6.17
N TYR A 5 4.53 11.98 5.21
CA TYR A 5 5.26 10.71 5.33
C TYR A 5 6.03 10.54 6.64
N ASN A 6 6.74 11.57 7.15
CA ASN A 6 7.49 11.45 8.41
C ASN A 6 6.61 11.06 9.61
N VAL A 7 5.36 11.55 9.63
CA VAL A 7 4.38 11.22 10.66
C VAL A 7 3.89 9.79 10.49
N LEU A 8 3.60 9.38 9.25
CA LEU A 8 3.15 8.03 8.90
C LEU A 8 4.24 6.97 9.17
N LYS A 9 5.49 7.29 8.84
CA LYS A 9 6.67 6.47 9.14
C LYS A 9 6.82 6.22 10.64
N ASN A 10 6.54 7.23 11.47
CA ASN A 10 6.58 7.05 12.92
C ASN A 10 5.51 6.06 13.42
N VAL A 11 4.34 5.98 12.76
CA VAL A 11 3.32 4.96 13.06
C VAL A 11 3.87 3.57 12.74
N ILE A 12 4.55 3.41 11.60
CA ILE A 12 5.17 2.14 11.17
C ILE A 12 6.29 1.72 12.15
N ASP A 13 7.17 2.65 12.53
CA ASP A 13 8.34 2.38 13.37
C ASP A 13 7.96 2.06 14.82
N THR A 14 6.90 2.69 15.33
CA THR A 14 6.51 2.57 16.74
C THR A 14 5.31 1.66 16.98
N GLY A 15 4.54 1.34 15.94
CA GLY A 15 3.25 0.66 16.05
C GLY A 15 2.17 1.46 16.77
N LYS A 16 2.44 2.72 17.16
CA LYS A 16 1.49 3.55 17.90
C LYS A 16 0.49 4.19 16.93
N PRO A 17 -0.82 3.94 17.08
CA PRO A 17 -1.81 4.53 16.20
C PRO A 17 -1.96 6.04 16.46
N ILE A 18 -2.35 6.76 15.42
CA ILE A 18 -2.82 8.14 15.51
C ILE A 18 -4.34 8.10 15.56
N ILE A 19 -4.91 8.53 16.67
CA ILE A 19 -6.36 8.68 16.83
C ILE A 19 -6.74 10.06 16.30
N ILE A 20 -7.58 10.11 15.26
CA ILE A 20 -7.99 11.36 14.61
C ILE A 20 -9.26 11.88 15.29
N ASN A 21 -10.23 10.99 15.49
CA ASN A 21 -11.43 11.20 16.30
C ASN A 21 -11.91 9.84 16.85
N ASP A 22 -13.12 9.80 17.40
CA ASP A 22 -13.74 8.59 17.96
C ASP A 22 -14.13 7.54 16.91
N GLN A 23 -14.11 7.87 15.62
CA GLN A 23 -14.51 7.01 14.51
C GLN A 23 -13.42 6.79 13.46
N SER A 24 -12.24 7.39 13.64
CA SER A 24 -11.17 7.29 12.64
C SER A 24 -9.77 7.33 13.25
N GLN A 25 -8.89 6.53 12.67
CA GLN A 25 -7.51 6.38 13.12
C GLN A 25 -6.59 5.94 11.99
N ILE A 26 -5.30 6.18 12.16
CA ILE A 26 -4.23 5.61 11.34
C ILE A 26 -3.45 4.63 12.21
N LYS A 27 -3.30 3.38 11.77
CA LYS A 27 -2.53 2.34 12.47
C LYS A 27 -1.52 1.69 11.52
N LYS A 28 -0.52 1.02 12.08
CA LYS A 28 0.33 0.09 11.32
C LYS A 28 -0.53 -1.10 10.86
N MET A 29 -0.30 -1.58 9.64
CA MET A 29 -0.87 -2.86 9.18
C MET A 29 -0.28 -4.03 9.98
N ASP A 30 -1.13 -5.00 10.32
CA ASP A 30 -0.70 -6.22 11.01
C ASP A 30 -0.13 -7.23 10.01
N SER A 31 1.05 -6.93 9.48
CA SER A 31 1.75 -7.77 8.51
C SER A 31 3.26 -7.69 8.71
N ASP A 32 3.89 -8.85 8.86
CA ASP A 32 5.36 -8.98 8.92
C ASP A 32 6.03 -8.83 7.55
N GLN A 33 5.24 -8.74 6.47
CA GLN A 33 5.76 -8.71 5.11
C GLN A 33 6.06 -7.31 4.59
N ILE A 34 5.39 -6.29 5.14
CA ILE A 34 5.48 -4.93 4.61
C ILE A 34 5.26 -3.86 5.67
N ASP A 35 6.06 -2.81 5.59
CA ASP A 35 5.89 -1.60 6.36
C ASP A 35 4.81 -0.72 5.70
N ALA A 36 3.60 -0.83 6.22
CA ALA A 36 2.42 -0.17 5.68
C ALA A 36 1.49 0.33 6.81
N ILE A 37 0.61 1.25 6.44
CA ILE A 37 -0.41 1.81 7.33
C ILE A 37 -1.80 1.61 6.76
N THR A 38 -2.78 1.56 7.66
CA THR A 38 -4.20 1.59 7.32
C THR A 38 -4.82 2.81 7.99
N PHE A 39 -5.49 3.64 7.21
CA PHE A 39 -6.47 4.58 7.70
C PHE A 39 -7.83 3.88 7.80
N ILE A 40 -8.48 3.98 8.95
CA ILE A 40 -9.76 3.34 9.23
C ILE A 40 -10.80 4.44 9.44
N SER A 41 -11.93 4.34 8.74
CA SER A 41 -13.13 5.14 9.00
C SER A 41 -14.28 4.22 9.41
N GLU A 42 -14.59 4.15 10.70
CA GLU A 42 -15.72 3.37 11.22
C GLU A 42 -17.06 3.94 10.76
N LEU A 43 -17.15 5.27 10.60
CA LEU A 43 -18.37 5.94 10.14
C LEU A 43 -18.79 5.49 8.74
N ARG A 44 -17.81 5.26 7.86
CA ARG A 44 -18.05 4.81 6.49
C ARG A 44 -17.87 3.32 6.27
N ASN A 45 -17.34 2.61 7.27
CA ASN A 45 -16.89 1.23 7.12
C ASN A 45 -15.87 1.09 5.96
N GLU A 46 -14.95 2.05 5.87
CA GLU A 46 -13.92 2.17 4.83
C GLU A 46 -12.53 1.98 5.45
N ARG A 47 -11.60 1.44 4.65
CA ARG A 47 -10.19 1.28 5.03
C ARG A 47 -9.31 1.62 3.85
N ASP A 48 -8.47 2.63 4.02
CA ASP A 48 -7.48 3.05 3.03
C ASP A 48 -6.11 2.53 3.44
N TYR A 49 -5.40 1.90 2.51
CA TYR A 49 -4.12 1.26 2.75
C TYR A 49 -3.01 1.99 2.02
N TYR A 50 -1.87 2.16 2.69
CA TYR A 50 -0.69 2.79 2.09
C TYR A 50 0.58 2.02 2.44
N ALA A 51 1.39 1.71 1.43
CA ALA A 51 2.75 1.23 1.59
C ALA A 51 3.76 2.18 0.94
N PHE A 52 4.95 2.29 1.53
CA PHE A 52 5.96 3.27 1.13
C PHE A 52 7.26 2.58 0.76
N LEU A 53 7.81 2.92 -0.41
CA LEU A 53 9.06 2.37 -0.90
C LEU A 53 9.99 3.51 -1.34
N GLU A 54 11.15 3.64 -0.68
CA GLU A 54 12.22 4.52 -1.13
C GLU A 54 13.18 3.73 -2.03
N LEU A 55 13.30 4.13 -3.29
CA LEU A 55 14.23 3.50 -4.23
C LEU A 55 15.62 4.11 -4.11
N ASN A 56 15.68 5.44 -4.04
CA ASN A 56 16.88 6.24 -3.78
C ASN A 56 16.49 7.63 -3.24
N PRO A 57 17.45 8.42 -2.72
CA PRO A 57 17.16 9.77 -2.24
C PRO A 57 16.53 10.64 -3.34
N GLY A 58 15.27 11.03 -3.13
CA GLY A 58 14.49 11.81 -4.11
C GLY A 58 13.64 10.99 -5.08
N LYS A 59 13.62 9.65 -4.97
CA LYS A 59 12.70 8.77 -5.71
C LYS A 59 11.97 7.83 -4.74
N GLY A 60 10.71 8.13 -4.50
CA GLY A 60 9.80 7.32 -3.69
C GLY A 60 8.64 6.78 -4.51
N ILE A 61 8.06 5.70 -4.01
CA ILE A 61 6.84 5.09 -4.52
C ILE A 61 5.88 4.91 -3.35
N VAL A 62 4.63 5.30 -3.55
CA VAL A 62 3.53 5.02 -2.62
C VAL A 62 2.53 4.11 -3.32
N PHE A 63 2.24 2.99 -2.69
CA PHE A 63 1.19 2.08 -3.12
C PHE A 63 -0.07 2.38 -2.32
N TYR A 64 -1.21 2.47 -2.98
CA TYR A 64 -2.50 2.77 -2.39
C TYR A 64 -3.58 1.76 -2.84
N SER A 65 -4.52 1.49 -1.94
CA SER A 65 -5.79 0.82 -2.23
C SER A 65 -6.83 1.27 -1.21
N ASP A 66 -8.07 1.45 -1.65
CA ASP A 66 -9.25 1.71 -0.81
C ASP A 66 -9.77 0.44 -0.10
N GLY A 67 -9.04 -0.67 -0.22
CA GLY A 67 -9.41 -1.97 0.31
C GLY A 67 -10.37 -2.76 -0.58
N ASN A 68 -10.96 -2.15 -1.61
CA ASN A 68 -11.70 -2.91 -2.60
C ASN A 68 -10.72 -3.54 -3.59
N THR A 69 -10.35 -4.80 -3.31
CA THR A 69 -9.44 -5.57 -4.16
C THR A 69 -9.94 -5.84 -5.59
N PHE A 70 -11.16 -5.41 -5.95
CA PHE A 70 -11.67 -5.40 -7.31
C PHE A 70 -11.44 -4.07 -8.04
N ASP A 71 -11.19 -2.98 -7.32
CA ASP A 71 -10.92 -1.66 -7.89
C ASP A 71 -9.42 -1.45 -8.16
N GLY A 72 -8.59 -2.41 -7.73
CA GLY A 72 -7.17 -2.51 -8.05
C GLY A 72 -6.28 -1.74 -7.07
N PHE A 73 -5.14 -1.29 -7.60
CA PHE A 73 -4.11 -0.59 -6.84
C PHE A 73 -3.70 0.69 -7.56
N THR A 74 -3.40 1.73 -6.80
CA THR A 74 -2.81 2.95 -7.33
C THR A 74 -1.35 3.03 -6.92
N VAL A 75 -0.50 3.47 -7.85
CA VAL A 75 0.92 3.72 -7.60
C VAL A 75 1.21 5.19 -7.85
N PHE A 76 1.77 5.85 -6.83
CA PHE A 76 2.24 7.23 -6.91
C PHE A 76 3.75 7.26 -6.97
N GLU A 77 4.30 7.88 -8.01
CA GLU A 77 5.73 8.19 -8.12
C GLU A 77 5.98 9.58 -7.55
N ILE A 78 6.44 9.63 -6.30
CA ILE A 78 6.62 10.86 -5.52
C ILE A 78 7.77 10.69 -4.53
N PRO A 79 8.67 11.67 -4.37
CA PRO A 79 9.63 11.65 -3.27
C PRO A 79 8.88 11.51 -1.94
N LEU A 80 9.23 10.53 -1.09
CA LEU A 80 8.48 10.30 0.15
C LEU A 80 8.43 11.55 1.05
N SER A 81 9.46 12.40 1.00
CA SER A 81 9.47 13.69 1.70
C SER A 81 8.37 14.67 1.28
N GLU A 82 7.80 14.49 0.10
CA GLU A 82 6.74 15.33 -0.48
C GLU A 82 5.36 14.68 -0.35
N PHE A 83 5.28 13.40 0.04
CA PHE A 83 4.00 12.72 0.22
C PHE A 83 3.26 13.19 1.47
N TYR A 84 1.97 13.47 1.29
CA TYR A 84 1.00 13.68 2.35
C TYR A 84 -0.40 13.31 1.86
N PHE A 85 -1.29 13.03 2.81
CA PHE A 85 -2.73 13.06 2.56
C PHE A 85 -3.43 13.95 3.59
N GLU A 86 -4.60 14.46 3.22
CA GLU A 86 -5.43 15.29 4.08
C GLU A 86 -6.64 14.53 4.59
N VAL A 87 -6.87 14.56 5.90
CA VAL A 87 -8.08 13.99 6.51
C VAL A 87 -9.02 15.10 6.93
N ASN A 88 -10.27 15.00 6.53
CA ASN A 88 -11.37 15.73 7.13
C ASN A 88 -11.62 15.21 8.55
N THR A 89 -11.20 15.95 9.57
CA THR A 89 -11.32 15.47 10.95
C THR A 89 -12.77 15.46 11.46
N GLU A 90 -13.67 16.24 10.85
CA GLU A 90 -15.09 16.23 11.19
C GLU A 90 -15.81 15.02 10.59
N LYS A 91 -15.48 14.67 9.35
CA LYS A 91 -16.09 13.53 8.66
C LYS A 91 -15.36 12.21 8.89
N GLY A 92 -14.10 12.24 9.33
CA GLY A 92 -13.26 11.06 9.47
C GLY A 92 -12.97 10.38 8.14
N VAL A 93 -12.65 11.15 7.10
CA VAL A 93 -12.41 10.66 5.72
C VAL A 93 -11.22 11.36 5.11
N ILE A 94 -10.55 10.71 4.17
CA ILE A 94 -9.51 11.34 3.36
C ILE A 94 -10.18 12.30 2.37
N ASP A 95 -9.78 13.57 2.40
CA ASP A 95 -10.33 14.64 1.54
C ASP A 95 -9.45 14.85 0.29
N ILE A 96 -8.13 14.64 0.41
CA ILE A 96 -7.15 14.75 -0.68
C ILE A 96 -6.07 13.70 -0.45
N GLU A 97 -5.85 12.85 -1.45
CA GLU A 97 -4.84 11.78 -1.41
C GLU A 97 -3.50 12.20 -2.02
N ASP A 98 -3.46 13.33 -2.74
CA ASP A 98 -2.33 13.69 -3.59
C ASP A 98 -1.37 14.73 -3.01
N GLY A 99 -0.09 14.34 -2.98
CA GLY A 99 1.05 15.25 -3.15
C GLY A 99 1.42 15.42 -4.62
N VAL A 100 2.54 16.10 -4.93
CA VAL A 100 3.01 16.31 -6.31
C VAL A 100 3.58 15.00 -6.88
N GLY A 101 3.07 14.48 -8.01
CA GLY A 101 3.63 13.24 -8.58
C GLY A 101 2.88 12.70 -9.79
N ASN A 102 3.34 11.55 -10.30
CA ASN A 102 2.63 10.79 -11.33
C ASN A 102 1.81 9.68 -10.66
N GLN A 103 0.51 9.66 -10.92
CA GLN A 103 -0.41 8.60 -10.50
C GLN A 103 -0.62 7.60 -11.64
N THR A 104 -0.54 6.31 -11.34
CA THR A 104 -0.90 5.23 -12.27
C THR A 104 -1.84 4.24 -11.57
N ASP A 105 -3.00 4.01 -12.17
CA ASP A 105 -4.00 3.08 -11.66
C ASP A 105 -3.85 1.71 -12.33
N PHE A 106 -3.81 0.66 -11.51
CA PHE A 106 -3.73 -0.75 -11.90
C PHE A 106 -5.03 -1.45 -11.52
N LEU A 107 -6.11 -1.10 -12.23
CA LEU A 107 -7.49 -1.48 -11.90
C LEU A 107 -7.72 -3.00 -11.79
N ASP A 108 -7.02 -3.80 -12.61
CA ASP A 108 -7.27 -5.25 -12.72
C ASP A 108 -6.00 -6.11 -12.58
N LEU A 109 -4.92 -5.57 -11.99
CA LEU A 109 -3.66 -6.32 -11.95
C LEU A 109 -3.79 -7.65 -11.18
N PHE A 110 -4.50 -7.61 -10.06
CA PHE A 110 -4.92 -8.78 -9.29
C PHE A 110 -6.35 -8.55 -8.78
N THR A 111 -7.17 -9.59 -8.84
CA THR A 111 -8.54 -9.56 -8.27
C THR A 111 -8.55 -10.25 -6.91
N GLY A 112 -9.60 -10.02 -6.11
CA GLY A 112 -9.77 -10.65 -4.79
C GLY A 112 -9.43 -12.14 -4.71
N PRO A 113 -9.96 -13.02 -5.60
CA PRO A 113 -9.62 -14.45 -5.59
C PRO A 113 -8.14 -14.75 -5.85
N VAL A 114 -7.50 -13.99 -6.75
CA VAL A 114 -6.07 -14.15 -7.04
C VAL A 114 -5.23 -13.75 -5.83
N ILE A 115 -5.62 -12.67 -5.13
CA ILE A 115 -4.92 -12.21 -3.93
C ILE A 115 -5.10 -13.21 -2.78
N GLU A 116 -6.28 -13.80 -2.63
CA GLU A 116 -6.53 -14.87 -1.66
C GLU A 116 -5.61 -16.08 -1.89
N ASP A 117 -5.55 -16.58 -3.14
CA ASP A 117 -4.72 -17.73 -3.50
C ASP A 117 -3.22 -17.42 -3.36
N LEU A 118 -2.79 -16.22 -3.80
CA LEU A 118 -1.45 -15.70 -3.59
C LEU A 118 -1.10 -15.69 -2.09
N THR A 119 -1.97 -15.13 -1.26
CA THR A 119 -1.75 -15.00 0.18
C THR A 119 -1.64 -16.36 0.85
N LYS A 120 -2.59 -17.27 0.58
CA LYS A 120 -2.55 -18.64 1.15
C LYS A 120 -1.27 -19.39 0.78
N LYS A 121 -0.76 -19.18 -0.44
CA LYS A 121 0.41 -19.88 -0.94
C LYS A 121 1.72 -19.28 -0.44
N TYR A 122 1.84 -17.95 -0.41
CA TYR A 122 3.12 -17.27 -0.22
C TYR A 122 3.24 -16.45 1.07
N ARG A 123 2.27 -16.51 1.99
CA ARG A 123 2.31 -15.75 3.24
C ARG A 123 3.62 -15.89 4.02
N ASN A 124 4.21 -17.09 4.01
CA ASN A 124 5.44 -17.44 4.71
C ASN A 124 6.60 -17.74 3.76
N ALA A 125 6.46 -17.37 2.49
CA ALA A 125 7.47 -17.64 1.47
C ALA A 125 8.57 -16.58 1.49
N THR A 126 9.75 -16.94 0.97
CA THR A 126 10.84 -15.97 0.79
C THR A 126 10.62 -15.10 -0.44
N ASP A 127 11.34 -13.99 -0.53
CA ASP A 127 11.30 -13.09 -1.68
C ASP A 127 11.64 -13.84 -2.98
N GLU A 128 12.60 -14.76 -2.96
CA GLU A 128 12.95 -15.59 -4.12
C GLU A 128 11.79 -16.49 -4.57
N GLU A 129 11.03 -17.06 -3.63
CA GLU A 129 9.86 -17.89 -3.94
C GLU A 129 8.74 -17.05 -4.56
N ILE A 130 8.54 -15.82 -4.10
CA ILE A 130 7.57 -14.88 -4.67
C ILE A 130 7.99 -14.44 -6.08
N ILE A 131 9.28 -14.16 -6.33
CA ILE A 131 9.79 -13.76 -7.66
C ILE A 131 9.53 -14.83 -8.73
N GLN A 132 9.54 -16.11 -8.34
CA GLN A 132 9.29 -17.24 -9.24
C GLN A 132 7.79 -17.48 -9.51
N SER A 133 6.90 -16.71 -8.90
CA SER A 133 5.45 -16.87 -9.03
C SER A 133 4.92 -16.31 -10.35
N ASN A 134 3.76 -16.82 -10.80
CA ASN A 134 3.08 -16.28 -11.99
C ASN A 134 2.60 -14.85 -11.74
N GLU A 135 2.19 -14.56 -10.51
CA GLU A 135 1.68 -13.27 -10.07
C GLU A 135 2.78 -12.20 -10.13
N TYR A 136 4.01 -12.55 -9.79
CA TYR A 136 5.18 -11.68 -10.00
C TYR A 136 5.40 -11.38 -11.48
N GLN A 137 5.38 -12.41 -12.33
CA GLN A 137 5.54 -12.23 -13.78
C GLN A 137 4.40 -11.38 -14.40
N MET A 138 3.20 -11.41 -13.81
CA MET A 138 2.11 -10.50 -14.18
C MET A 138 2.42 -9.06 -13.75
N ALA A 139 2.80 -8.81 -12.49
CA ALA A 139 3.19 -7.47 -12.02
C ALA A 139 4.31 -6.87 -12.90
N ASP A 140 5.35 -7.66 -13.17
CA ASP A 140 6.51 -7.30 -13.98
C ASP A 140 6.13 -6.72 -15.35
N ARG A 141 5.19 -7.39 -16.02
CA ARG A 141 4.70 -6.98 -17.33
C ARG A 141 3.97 -5.64 -17.33
N TYR A 142 3.28 -5.30 -16.25
CA TYR A 142 2.41 -4.12 -16.20
C TYR A 142 3.04 -2.93 -15.51
N ILE A 143 3.92 -3.14 -14.55
CA ILE A 143 4.47 -2.07 -13.72
C ILE A 143 5.82 -1.66 -14.27
N SER A 144 6.76 -2.60 -14.38
CA SER A 144 8.12 -2.29 -14.77
C SER A 144 8.24 -1.87 -16.23
N VAL A 145 7.59 -2.62 -17.13
CA VAL A 145 7.64 -2.34 -18.57
C VAL A 145 6.89 -1.04 -18.90
N TYR A 146 5.83 -0.71 -18.16
CA TYR A 146 5.03 0.50 -18.39
C TYR A 146 5.66 1.74 -17.76
N LEU A 147 6.22 1.63 -16.55
CA LEU A 147 6.82 2.75 -15.81
C LEU A 147 8.34 2.92 -16.09
N GLY A 148 8.96 1.98 -16.79
CA GLY A 148 10.34 2.10 -17.29
C GLY A 148 11.41 2.06 -16.21
N TYR A 149 11.20 1.29 -15.14
CA TYR A 149 12.20 1.11 -14.09
C TYR A 149 13.42 0.32 -14.58
N SER A 150 14.59 0.59 -14.00
CA SER A 150 15.76 -0.28 -14.18
C SER A 150 15.57 -1.60 -13.42
N ASP A 151 16.15 -2.69 -13.92
CA ASP A 151 15.95 -4.07 -13.44
C ASP A 151 15.97 -4.22 -11.89
N GLY A 152 16.86 -3.51 -11.18
CA GLY A 152 16.97 -3.59 -9.72
C GLY A 152 15.89 -2.81 -8.93
N ASP A 153 15.30 -1.77 -9.53
CA ASP A 153 14.17 -1.03 -8.96
C ASP A 153 12.88 -1.79 -9.24
N GLU A 154 12.72 -2.31 -10.46
CA GLU A 154 11.60 -3.14 -10.91
C GLU A 154 11.29 -4.27 -9.94
N GLN A 155 12.31 -5.06 -9.57
CA GLN A 155 12.11 -6.16 -8.64
C GLN A 155 11.58 -5.71 -7.28
N LYS A 156 12.08 -4.58 -6.75
CA LYS A 156 11.63 -4.04 -5.47
C LYS A 156 10.17 -3.59 -5.55
N VAL A 157 9.80 -2.91 -6.63
CA VAL A 157 8.43 -2.41 -6.83
C VAL A 157 7.44 -3.57 -6.91
N ASN A 158 7.74 -4.58 -7.74
CA ASN A 158 6.86 -5.73 -7.94
C ASN A 158 6.70 -6.57 -6.67
N LEU A 159 7.81 -6.85 -5.98
CA LEU A 159 7.76 -7.53 -4.68
C LEU A 159 6.95 -6.76 -3.65
N THR A 160 7.15 -5.43 -3.57
CA THR A 160 6.45 -4.59 -2.61
C THR A 160 4.95 -4.57 -2.90
N LEU A 161 4.54 -4.49 -4.16
CA LEU A 161 3.12 -4.53 -4.50
C LEU A 161 2.47 -5.87 -4.13
N LEU A 162 3.11 -7.01 -4.43
CA LEU A 162 2.56 -8.31 -4.07
C LEU A 162 2.43 -8.47 -2.56
N LYS A 163 3.45 -8.06 -1.80
CA LYS A 163 3.43 -8.05 -0.33
C LYS A 163 2.36 -7.11 0.22
N PHE A 164 2.15 -5.97 -0.42
CA PHE A 164 1.09 -5.03 -0.08
C PHE A 164 -0.30 -5.64 -0.29
N ALA A 165 -0.54 -6.27 -1.45
CA ALA A 165 -1.79 -6.96 -1.75
C ALA A 165 -2.09 -8.08 -0.73
N MET A 166 -1.08 -8.91 -0.40
CA MET A 166 -1.23 -9.94 0.64
C MET A 166 -1.52 -9.34 2.02
N ALA A 167 -0.84 -8.26 2.39
CA ALA A 167 -1.04 -7.59 3.67
C ALA A 167 -2.47 -7.02 3.81
N ILE A 168 -3.04 -6.45 2.73
CA ILE A 168 -4.43 -5.98 2.73
C ILE A 168 -5.38 -7.15 2.98
N TYR A 169 -5.19 -8.26 2.27
CA TYR A 169 -6.02 -9.44 2.45
C TYR A 169 -5.97 -9.96 3.90
N ILE A 170 -4.78 -10.01 4.51
CA ILE A 170 -4.60 -10.42 5.92
C ILE A 170 -5.34 -9.45 6.87
N ASP A 171 -5.15 -8.14 6.74
CA ASP A 171 -5.80 -7.14 7.63
C ASP A 171 -7.34 -7.16 7.51
N GLN A 172 -7.87 -7.49 6.33
CA GLN A 172 -9.32 -7.59 6.10
C GLN A 172 -9.95 -8.88 6.64
N ASN A 173 -9.23 -10.00 6.57
CA ASN A 173 -9.80 -11.33 6.81
C ASN A 173 -9.40 -11.96 8.15
N GLU A 174 -8.24 -11.60 8.69
CA GLU A 174 -7.66 -12.24 9.87
C GLU A 174 -7.55 -11.34 11.11
N SER A 175 -7.64 -10.02 10.96
CA SER A 175 -7.74 -9.10 12.10
C SER A 175 -9.14 -9.15 12.73
N LYS A 176 -9.42 -10.22 13.50
CA LYS A 176 -10.60 -10.39 14.35
C LYS A 176 -10.22 -10.77 15.78
#